data_AF-A0A958NAE1-F1
#
_entry.id   AF-A0A958NAE1-F1
#
_cell.length_a   1.000
_cell.length_b   1.000
_cell.length_c   1.000
_cell.angle_alpha   90.00
_cell.angle_beta   90.00
_cell.angle_gamma   90.00
#
_symmetry.space_group_name_H-M   'P 1'
#
loop_
_entity.id
_entity.type
_entity.pdbx_description
1 polymer ?
#
loop_
_entity_poly.entity_id
_entity_poly.type
_entity_poly.pdbx_seq_one_letter_code
_entity_poly.pdbx_strand_id
1 'polypeptide(L)'
;MKNLQSAFVKGLLAVLPLTATVFLLMWLVRTAEGAFGGFIETHFPNTYIPGMGLLIVLALILSIGLLLDAWIARRFLSWAEQLFESLPVIKSIYKPMKDLMGLFSSGKDKGLSRVVQVDFADGKKLIGLVTREKFEDLKLQDEFDGRVAVFFPMSYQLGGITMMVKRDQIKELNLSVDRALNLMITGWVKKPD
;
A
#
# COMPACT_ATOMS: atom_id res chain seq x y z
N MET A 1 -36.02 6.58 -26.17
CA MET A 1 -35.66 6.05 -24.83
C MET A 1 -34.16 5.72 -24.67
N LYS A 2 -33.48 5.12 -25.67
CA LYS A 2 -32.03 4.81 -25.58
C LYS A 2 -31.12 6.03 -25.31
N ASN A 3 -31.51 7.21 -25.81
CA ASN A 3 -30.70 8.44 -25.65
C ASN A 3 -30.78 9.04 -24.23
N LEU A 4 -31.92 8.93 -23.55
CA LEU A 4 -32.09 9.46 -22.19
C LEU A 4 -31.37 8.58 -21.15
N GLN A 5 -31.46 7.25 -21.31
CA GLN A 5 -30.70 6.31 -20.48
C GLN A 5 -29.19 6.48 -20.68
N SER A 6 -28.73 6.64 -21.92
CA SER A 6 -27.31 6.90 -22.22
C SER A 6 -26.83 8.22 -21.59
N ALA A 7 -27.62 9.29 -21.68
CA ALA A 7 -27.29 10.58 -21.07
C ALA A 7 -27.24 10.49 -19.53
N PHE A 8 -28.19 9.79 -18.91
CA PHE A 8 -28.21 9.55 -17.47
C PHE A 8 -26.99 8.74 -17.00
N VAL A 9 -26.66 7.63 -17.67
CA VAL A 9 -25.48 6.81 -17.31
C VAL A 9 -24.18 7.60 -17.47
N LYS A 10 -24.04 8.39 -18.54
CA LYS A 10 -22.85 9.25 -18.73
C LYS A 10 -22.74 10.30 -17.63
N GLY A 11 -23.84 10.97 -17.29
CA GLY A 11 -23.88 11.95 -16.20
C GLY A 11 -23.55 11.31 -14.85
N LEU A 12 -24.13 10.13 -14.57
CA LEU A 12 -23.83 9.35 -13.37
C LEU A 12 -22.35 8.97 -13.29
N LEU A 13 -21.78 8.42 -14.37
CA LEU A 13 -20.37 8.03 -14.43
C LEU A 13 -19.42 9.23 -14.28
N ALA A 14 -19.80 10.41 -14.76
CA ALA A 14 -19.00 11.63 -14.62
C ALA A 14 -19.01 12.16 -13.18
N VAL A 15 -20.15 12.09 -12.49
CA VAL A 15 -20.32 12.63 -11.13
C VAL A 15 -19.86 11.63 -10.06
N LEU A 16 -19.94 10.33 -10.33
CA LEU A 16 -19.64 9.26 -9.37
C LEU A 16 -18.25 9.37 -8.74
N PRO A 17 -17.14 9.60 -9.48
CA PRO A 17 -15.81 9.75 -8.88
C PRO A 17 -15.71 10.95 -7.93
N LEU A 18 -16.34 12.08 -8.29
CA LEU A 18 -16.35 13.30 -7.48
C LEU A 18 -17.14 13.08 -6.19
N THR A 19 -18.36 12.55 -6.31
CA THR A 19 -19.21 12.24 -5.15
C THR A 19 -18.57 11.22 -4.23
N ALA A 20 -17.96 10.16 -4.78
CA ALA A 20 -17.24 9.16 -4.00
C ALA A 20 -16.06 9.78 -3.24
N THR A 21 -15.30 10.68 -3.87
CA THR A 21 -14.19 11.40 -3.22
C THR A 21 -14.69 12.27 -2.07
N VAL A 22 -15.71 13.09 -2.31
CA VAL A 22 -16.30 13.97 -1.27
C VAL A 22 -16.89 13.14 -0.13
N PHE A 23 -17.60 12.05 -0.45
CA PHE A 23 -18.13 11.13 0.53
C PHE A 23 -17.03 10.53 1.41
N LEU A 24 -15.94 10.05 0.80
CA LEU A 24 -14.81 9.46 1.51
C LEU A 24 -14.13 10.49 2.43
N LEU A 25 -13.94 11.73 1.96
CA LEU A 25 -13.39 12.81 2.78
C LEU A 25 -14.30 13.16 3.97
N MET A 26 -15.61 13.28 3.75
CA MET A 26 -16.57 13.52 4.84
C MET A 26 -16.61 12.36 5.83
N TRP A 27 -16.54 11.11 5.35
CA TRP A 27 -16.49 9.93 6.20
C TRP A 27 -15.23 9.92 7.07
N LEU A 28 -14.06 10.24 6.50
CA LEU A 28 -12.81 10.37 7.25
C LEU A 28 -12.89 11.45 8.32
N VAL A 29 -13.36 12.65 7.98
CA VAL A 29 -13.50 13.77 8.94
C VAL A 29 -14.44 13.39 10.08
N ARG A 30 -15.62 12.84 9.77
CA ARG A 30 -16.60 12.44 10.80
C ARG A 30 -16.08 11.34 11.70
N THR A 31 -15.32 10.39 11.14
CA THR A 31 -14.72 9.30 11.92
C THR A 31 -13.62 9.84 12.83
N ALA A 32 -12.76 10.73 12.32
CA ALA A 32 -11.73 11.39 13.12
C ALA A 32 -12.33 12.26 14.24
N GLU A 33 -13.39 13.02 13.94
CA GLU A 33 -14.09 13.81 14.95
C GLU A 33 -14.84 12.96 15.97
N GLY A 34 -15.43 11.83 15.56
CA GLY A 34 -16.02 10.90 16.50
C GLY A 34 -14.98 10.31 17.47
N ALA A 35 -13.76 10.06 16.99
CA ALA A 35 -12.68 9.50 17.79
C ALA A 35 -12.03 10.51 18.75
N PHE A 36 -11.80 11.75 18.28
CA PHE A 36 -11.00 12.75 19.01
C PHE A 36 -11.76 14.03 19.37
N GLY A 37 -12.81 14.38 18.62
CA GLY A 37 -13.58 15.61 18.82
C GLY A 37 -14.21 15.71 20.21
N GLY A 38 -14.78 14.61 20.73
CA GLY A 38 -15.32 14.58 22.09
C GLY A 38 -14.25 14.78 23.18
N PHE A 39 -13.01 14.32 22.95
CA PHE A 39 -11.90 14.57 23.86
C PHE A 39 -11.50 16.06 23.85
N ILE A 40 -11.49 16.70 22.67
CA ILE A 40 -11.21 18.14 22.51
C ILE A 40 -12.32 18.98 23.13
N GLU A 41 -13.58 18.68 22.86
CA GLU A 41 -14.73 19.42 23.38
C GLU A 41 -14.76 19.38 24.91
N THR A 42 -14.37 18.26 25.51
CA THR A 42 -14.31 18.10 26.97
C THR A 42 -13.16 18.90 27.60
N HIS A 43 -11.97 18.92 27.00
CA HIS A 43 -10.78 19.54 27.59
C HIS A 43 -10.53 20.99 27.12
N PHE A 44 -11.06 21.37 25.95
CA PHE A 44 -10.90 22.68 25.30
C PHE A 44 -12.21 23.18 24.67
N PRO A 45 -13.30 23.34 25.47
CA PRO A 45 -14.64 23.64 24.97
C PRO A 45 -14.75 24.95 24.17
N ASN A 46 -13.96 25.96 24.53
CA ASN A 46 -14.01 27.29 23.89
C ASN A 46 -13.16 27.42 22.61
N THR A 47 -12.47 26.35 22.19
CA THR A 47 -11.55 26.37 21.04
C THR A 47 -11.92 25.33 19.99
N TYR A 48 -12.95 24.52 20.24
CA TYR A 48 -13.37 23.48 19.31
C TYR A 48 -13.98 24.04 18.02
N ILE A 49 -13.38 23.67 16.89
CA ILE A 49 -13.86 23.99 15.53
C ILE A 49 -14.07 22.66 14.79
N PRO A 50 -15.21 22.45 14.12
CA PRO A 50 -15.43 21.25 13.30
C PRO A 50 -14.32 21.08 12.24
N GLY A 51 -13.64 19.94 12.26
CA GLY A 51 -12.46 19.62 11.44
C GLY A 51 -11.16 19.48 12.25
N MET A 52 -11.12 19.92 13.51
CA MET A 52 -9.96 19.78 14.38
C MET A 52 -9.57 18.32 14.67
N GLY A 53 -10.52 17.40 14.77
CA GLY A 53 -10.24 15.98 14.95
C GLY A 53 -9.36 15.41 13.83
N LEU A 54 -9.60 15.82 12.58
CA LEU A 54 -8.74 15.43 11.44
C LEU A 54 -7.34 16.03 11.58
N LEU A 55 -7.23 17.31 11.94
CA LEU A 55 -5.94 17.98 12.15
C LEU A 55 -5.12 17.30 13.26
N ILE A 56 -5.76 16.86 14.34
CA ILE A 56 -5.10 16.13 15.41
C ILE A 56 -4.60 14.78 14.92
N VAL A 57 -5.42 14.02 14.18
CA VAL A 57 -4.99 12.74 13.60
C VAL A 57 -3.77 12.94 12.69
N LEU A 58 -3.81 13.94 11.81
CA LEU A 58 -2.69 14.29 10.93
C LEU A 58 -1.46 14.71 11.73
N ALA A 59 -1.61 15.57 12.74
CA ALA A 59 -0.53 16.02 13.59
C ALA A 59 0.09 14.85 14.38
N LEU A 60 -0.72 13.92 14.86
CA LEU A 60 -0.29 12.73 15.59
C LEU A 60 0.47 11.77 14.67
N ILE A 61 -0.02 11.51 13.46
CA ILE A 61 0.69 10.70 12.45
C ILE A 61 2.03 11.36 12.09
N LEU A 62 2.04 12.67 11.83
CA LEU A 62 3.26 13.39 11.50
C LEU A 62 4.26 13.37 12.68
N SER A 63 3.77 13.58 13.90
CA SER A 63 4.59 13.54 15.11
C SER A 63 5.20 12.15 15.31
N ILE A 64 4.41 11.08 15.14
CA ILE A 64 4.93 9.70 15.16
C ILE A 64 6.01 9.55 14.09
N GLY A 65 5.75 9.97 12.85
CA GLY A 65 6.69 9.89 11.74
C GLY A 65 8.02 10.60 12.02
N LEU A 66 7.98 11.82 12.57
CA LEU A 66 9.16 12.59 12.96
C LEU A 66 9.90 11.96 14.14
N LEU A 67 9.16 11.38 15.09
CA LEU A 67 9.73 10.70 16.24
C LEU A 67 10.41 9.39 15.85
N LEU A 68 10.09 8.76 14.71
CA LEU A 68 10.74 7.51 14.26
C LEU A 68 12.27 7.64 14.10
N ASP A 69 12.81 8.84 13.91
CA ASP A 69 14.26 9.06 13.87
C ASP A 69 14.90 9.18 15.26
N ALA A 70 14.11 9.37 16.32
CA ALA A 70 14.59 9.33 17.69
C ALA A 70 14.82 7.89 18.16
N TRP A 71 15.99 7.63 18.76
CA TRP A 71 16.37 6.31 19.28
C TRP A 71 15.33 5.73 20.26
N ILE A 72 14.73 6.57 21.10
CA ILE A 72 13.71 6.17 22.08
C ILE A 72 12.44 5.63 21.40
N ALA A 73 12.03 6.24 20.28
CA ALA A 73 10.82 5.86 19.56
C ALA A 73 11.01 4.53 18.83
N ARG A 74 12.20 4.32 18.23
CA ARG A 74 12.57 3.03 17.62
C ARG A 74 12.53 1.90 18.66
N ARG A 75 13.00 2.17 19.88
CA ARG A 75 12.96 1.19 20.98
C ARG A 75 11.53 0.88 21.41
N PHE A 76 10.70 1.89 21.64
CA PHE A 76 9.30 1.69 22.01
C PHE A 76 8.51 0.95 20.91
N LEU A 77 8.73 1.31 19.64
CA LEU A 77 8.08 0.66 18.52
C LEU A 77 8.50 -0.81 18.41
N SER A 78 9.80 -1.11 18.56
CA SER A 78 10.28 -2.51 18.56
C SER A 78 9.66 -3.34 19.69
N TRP A 79 9.41 -2.74 20.86
CA TRP A 79 8.73 -3.41 21.97
C TRP A 79 7.25 -3.66 21.66
N ALA A 80 6.54 -2.67 21.11
CA ALA A 80 5.15 -2.82 20.70
C ALA A 80 5.00 -3.88 19.60
N GLU A 81 5.91 -3.90 18.64
CA GLU A 81 5.97 -4.93 17.59
C GLU A 81 6.19 -6.32 18.17
N GLN A 82 7.14 -6.49 19.10
CA GLN A 82 7.34 -7.78 19.79
C GLN A 82 6.10 -8.23 20.55
N LEU A 83 5.36 -7.30 21.17
CA LEU A 83 4.11 -7.60 21.84
C LEU A 83 3.05 -8.09 20.85
N PHE A 84 2.88 -7.41 19.71
CA PHE A 84 1.93 -7.83 18.67
C PHE A 84 2.34 -9.13 17.98
N GLU A 85 3.63 -9.35 17.76
CA GLU A 85 4.16 -10.60 17.20
C GLU A 85 4.09 -11.78 18.17
N SER A 86 3.99 -11.53 19.47
CA SER A 86 3.82 -12.59 20.47
C SER A 86 2.39 -13.18 20.48
N LEU A 87 1.41 -12.46 19.93
CA LEU A 87 0.02 -12.89 19.87
C LEU A 87 -0.27 -13.60 18.54
N PRO A 88 -0.53 -14.92 18.51
CA PRO A 88 -0.61 -15.70 17.26
C PRO A 88 -1.60 -15.17 16.23
N VAL A 89 -2.75 -14.66 16.68
CA VAL A 89 -3.81 -14.12 15.82
C VAL A 89 -3.46 -12.73 15.28
N ILE A 90 -2.80 -11.89 16.09
CA ILE A 90 -2.43 -10.54 15.67
C ILE A 90 -1.24 -10.61 14.71
N LYS A 91 -0.25 -11.47 15.00
CA LYS A 91 0.91 -11.71 14.15
C LYS A 91 0.55 -12.09 12.71
N SER A 92 -0.47 -12.95 12.51
CA SER A 92 -0.88 -13.41 11.19
C SER A 92 -1.50 -12.33 10.31
N ILE A 93 -1.97 -11.22 10.90
CA ILE A 93 -2.56 -10.08 10.20
C ILE A 93 -1.56 -8.92 10.09
N TYR A 94 -0.88 -8.60 11.20
CA TYR A 94 0.03 -7.46 11.29
C TYR A 94 1.25 -7.63 10.39
N LYS A 95 1.87 -8.83 10.39
CA LYS A 95 3.11 -9.07 9.67
C LYS A 95 2.95 -8.94 8.15
N PRO A 96 1.97 -9.60 7.50
CA PRO A 96 1.73 -9.39 6.07
C PRO A 96 1.42 -7.94 5.71
N MET A 97 0.65 -7.24 6.55
CA MET A 97 0.30 -5.84 6.31
C MET A 97 1.53 -4.92 6.39
N LYS A 98 2.40 -5.14 7.38
CA LYS A 98 3.69 -4.44 7.51
C LYS A 98 4.61 -4.73 6.32
N ASP A 99 4.69 -5.99 5.89
CA ASP A 99 5.51 -6.38 4.73
C ASP A 99 5.01 -5.71 3.44
N LEU A 100 3.68 -5.67 3.24
CA LEU A 100 3.06 -4.95 2.12
C LEU A 100 3.35 -3.45 2.16
N MET A 101 3.24 -2.81 3.33
CA MET A 101 3.61 -1.39 3.50
C MET A 101 5.11 -1.16 3.23
N GLY A 102 5.96 -2.12 3.59
CA GLY A 102 7.39 -2.12 3.28
C GLY A 102 7.69 -2.05 1.78
N LEU A 103 6.81 -2.61 0.93
CA LEU A 103 6.96 -2.51 -0.55
C LEU A 103 6.79 -1.08 -1.08
N PHE A 104 6.01 -0.25 -0.38
CA PHE A 104 5.78 1.16 -0.74
C PHE A 104 6.75 2.13 -0.06
N SER A 105 7.50 1.67 0.95
CA SER A 105 8.51 2.50 1.62
C SER A 105 9.73 2.67 0.73
N SER A 106 9.93 3.88 0.19
CA SER A 106 11.10 4.24 -0.63
C SER A 106 12.41 4.37 0.19
N GLY A 107 12.39 4.01 1.47
CA GLY A 107 13.49 4.23 2.41
C GLY A 107 14.39 3.01 2.61
N LYS A 108 15.63 3.11 2.07
CA LYS A 108 16.92 2.49 2.47
C LYS A 108 17.05 1.02 2.92
N ASP A 109 15.99 0.25 3.16
CA ASP A 109 16.09 -1.19 3.40
C ASP A 109 16.07 -1.95 2.07
N LYS A 110 17.28 -2.33 1.66
CA LYS A 110 17.71 -2.84 0.35
C LYS A 110 17.20 -4.25 -0.01
N GLY A 111 15.96 -4.59 0.33
CA GLY A 111 15.46 -5.95 0.12
C GLY A 111 14.65 -6.17 -1.16
N LEU A 112 13.74 -5.24 -1.52
CA LEU A 112 12.47 -5.64 -2.16
C LEU A 112 11.85 -4.61 -3.14
N SER A 113 12.65 -3.86 -3.89
CA SER A 113 12.14 -2.63 -4.53
C SER A 113 12.54 -2.45 -5.99
N ARG A 114 12.71 -3.55 -6.74
CA ARG A 114 13.07 -3.48 -8.16
C ARG A 114 11.92 -3.95 -9.04
N VAL A 115 11.57 -3.10 -10.01
CA VAL A 115 10.61 -3.41 -11.06
C VAL A 115 11.32 -4.24 -12.10
N VAL A 116 10.77 -5.40 -12.41
CA VAL A 116 11.37 -6.32 -13.37
C VAL A 116 10.37 -6.77 -14.41
N GLN A 117 10.87 -6.98 -15.62
CA GLN A 117 10.23 -7.73 -16.68
C GLN A 117 10.69 -9.18 -16.59
N VAL A 118 9.74 -10.11 -16.64
CA VAL A 118 9.98 -11.54 -16.70
C VAL A 118 9.48 -12.07 -18.04
N ASP A 119 10.32 -12.86 -18.68
CA ASP A 119 9.99 -13.53 -19.93
C ASP A 119 9.04 -14.70 -19.67
N PHE A 120 7.84 -14.63 -20.26
CA PHE A 120 6.81 -15.67 -20.20
C PHE A 120 6.70 -16.39 -21.55
N ALA A 121 5.94 -17.49 -21.58
CA ALA A 121 5.81 -18.32 -22.77
C ALA A 121 5.28 -17.56 -23.99
N ASP A 122 5.74 -17.97 -25.18
CA ASP A 122 5.35 -17.44 -26.49
C ASP A 122 5.63 -15.93 -26.66
N GLY A 123 6.76 -15.45 -26.15
CA GLY A 123 7.15 -14.04 -26.27
C GLY A 123 6.36 -13.07 -25.39
N LYS A 124 5.40 -13.57 -24.60
CA LYS A 124 4.66 -12.78 -23.61
C LYS A 124 5.62 -12.32 -22.51
N LYS A 125 5.39 -11.13 -21.96
CA LYS A 125 6.19 -10.57 -20.87
C LYS A 125 5.29 -10.24 -19.71
N LEU A 126 5.78 -10.49 -18.50
CA LEU A 126 5.13 -10.07 -17.27
C LEU A 126 5.97 -9.00 -16.60
N ILE A 127 5.33 -8.03 -15.96
CA ILE A 127 6.02 -7.03 -15.14
C ILE A 127 5.65 -7.30 -13.69
N GLY A 128 6.65 -7.29 -12.82
CA GLY A 128 6.47 -7.60 -11.42
C GLY A 128 7.51 -6.89 -10.55
N LEU A 129 7.41 -7.15 -9.25
CA LEU A 129 8.31 -6.61 -8.22
C LEU A 129 9.10 -7.75 -7.62
N VAL A 130 10.42 -7.60 -7.51
CA VAL A 130 11.23 -8.57 -6.78
C VAL A 130 10.93 -8.46 -5.29
N THR A 131 10.32 -9.50 -4.72
CA THR A 131 9.88 -9.57 -3.32
C THR A 131 10.69 -10.54 -2.46
N ARG A 132 11.75 -11.17 -3.01
CA ARG A 132 12.81 -11.83 -2.23
C ARG A 132 13.97 -12.19 -3.13
N GLU A 133 15.19 -11.89 -2.71
CA GLU A 133 16.40 -12.24 -3.47
C GLU A 133 17.06 -13.56 -3.06
N LYS A 134 16.92 -13.95 -1.79
CA LYS A 134 17.59 -15.12 -1.20
C LYS A 134 16.64 -15.85 -0.26
N PHE A 135 16.81 -17.17 -0.16
CA PHE A 135 15.92 -18.07 0.61
C PHE A 135 16.65 -18.84 1.73
N GLU A 136 17.79 -18.32 2.18
CA GLU A 136 18.65 -18.93 3.20
C GLU A 136 17.90 -19.19 4.54
N ASP A 137 16.90 -18.36 4.85
CA ASP A 137 16.08 -18.41 6.06
C ASP A 137 15.02 -19.53 6.04
N LEU A 138 14.70 -20.09 4.88
CA LEU A 138 13.58 -21.03 4.71
C LEU A 138 14.00 -22.49 4.50
N LYS A 139 15.30 -22.80 4.45
CA LYS A 139 15.81 -24.12 4.05
C LYS A 139 15.26 -24.60 2.69
N LEU A 140 14.89 -23.67 1.81
CA LEU A 140 14.42 -23.92 0.44
C LEU A 140 15.48 -23.55 -0.61
N GLN A 141 16.71 -23.36 -0.17
CA GLN A 141 17.80 -22.89 -1.02
C GLN A 141 18.08 -23.87 -2.15
N ASP A 142 18.04 -25.18 -1.91
CA ASP A 142 18.28 -26.20 -2.93
C ASP A 142 17.17 -26.22 -4.01
N GLU A 143 15.93 -25.90 -3.64
CA GLU A 143 14.78 -25.89 -4.56
C GLU A 143 14.72 -24.59 -5.39
N PHE A 144 15.10 -23.47 -4.78
CA PHE A 144 15.04 -22.13 -5.40
C PHE A 144 16.42 -21.53 -5.68
N ASP A 145 17.44 -22.36 -5.82
CA ASP A 145 18.79 -21.88 -6.12
C ASP A 145 18.82 -21.09 -7.44
N GLY A 146 19.54 -19.97 -7.43
CA GLY A 146 19.60 -19.03 -8.55
C GLY A 146 18.27 -18.36 -8.92
N ARG A 147 17.21 -18.51 -8.11
CA ARG A 147 15.90 -17.87 -8.32
C ARG A 147 15.67 -16.71 -7.37
N VAL A 148 14.71 -15.87 -7.73
CA VAL A 148 14.17 -14.79 -6.90
C VAL A 148 12.64 -14.86 -6.89
N ALA A 149 12.02 -14.42 -5.80
CA ALA A 149 10.58 -14.28 -5.75
C ALA A 149 10.17 -12.99 -6.48
N VAL A 150 9.30 -13.12 -7.46
CA VAL A 150 8.72 -11.98 -8.19
C VAL A 150 7.22 -11.98 -7.97
N PHE A 151 6.70 -10.90 -7.41
CA PHE A 151 5.28 -10.65 -7.24
C PHE A 151 4.71 -9.96 -8.48
N PHE A 152 3.64 -10.55 -9.02
CA PHE A 152 2.90 -10.05 -10.18
C PHE A 152 1.50 -9.63 -9.72
N PRO A 153 1.25 -8.32 -9.53
CA PRO A 153 -0.06 -7.82 -9.17
C PRO A 153 -1.10 -8.12 -10.26
N MET A 154 -2.32 -8.43 -9.86
CA MET A 154 -3.46 -8.57 -10.79
C MET A 154 -4.20 -7.23 -10.92
N SER A 155 -4.47 -6.81 -12.16
CA SER A 155 -5.18 -5.55 -12.44
C SER A 155 -6.54 -5.50 -11.76
N TYR A 156 -6.87 -4.37 -11.12
CA TYR A 156 -8.13 -4.12 -10.39
C TYR A 156 -8.44 -5.15 -9.28
N GLN A 157 -7.47 -5.94 -8.82
CA GLN A 157 -7.62 -6.87 -7.72
C GLN A 157 -6.59 -6.58 -6.63
N LEU A 158 -7.01 -6.71 -5.37
CA LEU A 158 -6.10 -6.69 -4.23
C LEU A 158 -5.46 -8.06 -4.10
N GLY A 159 -4.41 -8.30 -4.89
CA GLY A 159 -3.70 -9.58 -4.91
C GLY A 159 -2.76 -9.73 -6.09
N GLY A 160 -2.15 -10.90 -6.19
CA GLY A 160 -1.23 -11.24 -7.26
C GLY A 160 -0.68 -12.63 -7.09
N ILE A 161 0.14 -13.05 -8.05
CA ILE A 161 0.84 -14.33 -8.00
C ILE A 161 2.30 -14.05 -7.70
N THR A 162 2.89 -14.81 -6.79
CA THR A 162 4.34 -14.80 -6.59
C THR A 162 4.94 -16.01 -7.29
N MET A 163 5.91 -15.80 -8.18
CA MET A 163 6.61 -16.87 -8.88
C MET A 163 8.10 -16.85 -8.57
N MET A 164 8.71 -18.04 -8.53
CA MET A 164 10.15 -18.21 -8.36
C MET A 164 10.83 -18.23 -9.72
N VAL A 165 11.42 -17.10 -10.10
CA VAL A 165 11.95 -16.85 -11.44
C VAL A 165 13.47 -16.92 -11.41
N LYS A 166 14.08 -17.60 -12.39
CA LYS A 166 15.55 -17.64 -12.49
C LYS A 166 16.08 -16.24 -12.81
N ARG A 167 17.23 -15.87 -12.22
CA ARG A 167 17.82 -14.53 -12.38
C ARG A 167 18.12 -14.16 -13.84
N ASP A 168 18.40 -15.13 -14.70
CA ASP A 168 18.67 -14.95 -16.14
C ASP A 168 17.42 -14.64 -16.99
N GLN A 169 16.22 -14.91 -16.47
CA GLN A 169 14.93 -14.64 -17.12
C GLN A 169 14.35 -13.27 -16.75
N ILE A 170 15.12 -12.47 -16.01
CA ILE A 170 14.68 -11.22 -15.41
C ILE A 170 15.45 -10.07 -16.04
N LYS A 171 14.71 -9.07 -16.52
CA LYS A 171 15.25 -7.80 -16.98
C LYS A 171 14.76 -6.68 -16.08
N GLU A 172 15.68 -6.01 -15.41
CA GLU A 172 15.34 -4.84 -14.60
C GLU A 172 14.83 -3.69 -15.49
N LEU A 173 13.74 -3.06 -15.05
CA LEU A 173 13.14 -1.92 -15.73
C LEU A 173 13.48 -0.64 -14.97
N ASN A 174 13.85 0.41 -15.71
CA ASN A 174 14.06 1.74 -15.15
C ASN A 174 12.70 2.45 -14.93
N LEU A 175 11.90 1.92 -14.01
CA LEU A 175 10.63 2.48 -13.56
C LEU A 175 10.64 2.60 -12.05
N SER A 176 10.06 3.68 -11.52
CA SER A 176 9.77 3.73 -10.08
C SER A 176 8.74 2.65 -9.73
N VAL A 177 8.84 2.09 -8.53
CA VAL A 177 7.90 1.10 -8.00
C VAL A 177 6.47 1.65 -8.06
N ASP A 178 6.25 2.91 -7.64
CA ASP A 178 4.95 3.57 -7.70
C ASP A 178 4.38 3.64 -9.11
N ARG A 179 5.22 3.99 -10.10
CA ARG A 179 4.79 4.08 -11.49
C ARG A 179 4.44 2.70 -12.05
N ALA A 180 5.25 1.70 -11.75
CA ALA A 180 5.00 0.34 -12.18
C ALA A 180 3.73 -0.24 -11.53
N LEU A 181 3.53 -0.05 -10.23
CA LEU A 181 2.31 -0.45 -9.52
C LEU A 181 1.07 0.23 -10.09
N ASN A 182 1.13 1.54 -10.35
CA ASN A 182 0.02 2.24 -11.00
C ASN A 182 -0.34 1.62 -12.34
N LEU A 183 0.65 1.33 -13.19
CA LEU A 183 0.43 0.71 -14.50
C LEU A 183 -0.10 -0.73 -14.38
N MET A 184 0.45 -1.54 -13.46
CA MET A 184 -0.01 -2.92 -13.25
C MET A 184 -1.45 -2.95 -12.73
N ILE A 185 -1.80 -2.10 -11.76
CA ILE A 185 -3.16 -2.08 -11.16
C ILE A 185 -4.19 -1.59 -12.18
N THR A 186 -3.87 -0.60 -13.02
CA THR A 186 -4.79 -0.10 -14.05
C THR A 186 -4.87 -1.01 -15.28
N GLY A 187 -4.09 -2.10 -15.32
CA GLY A 187 -4.00 -2.96 -16.49
C GLY A 187 -3.38 -2.27 -17.70
N TRP A 188 -2.44 -1.35 -17.46
CA TRP A 188 -1.73 -0.58 -18.48
C TRP A 188 -2.63 0.30 -19.35
N VAL A 189 -3.85 0.57 -18.89
CA VAL A 189 -4.75 1.49 -19.56
C VAL A 189 -4.12 2.88 -19.53
N LYS A 190 -3.78 3.40 -20.71
CA LYS A 190 -3.24 4.74 -20.90
C LYS A 190 -4.16 5.75 -20.20
N LYS A 191 -3.58 6.71 -19.47
CA LYS A 191 -4.32 7.90 -19.03
C LYS A 191 -4.91 8.54 -20.31
N PRO A 192 -6.22 8.85 -20.39
CA PRO A 192 -6.67 9.82 -21.38
C PRO A 192 -5.88 11.11 -21.09
N ASP A 193 -5.23 11.63 -22.12
CA ASP A 193 -4.55 12.93 -22.03
C ASP A 193 -5.54 14.03 -21.63
#